data_AF-K5VVM5-F1
#
_entry.id   AF-K5VVM5-F1
#
_cell.length_a   1.000
_cell.length_b   1.000
_cell.length_c   1.000
_cell.angle_alpha   90.00
_cell.angle_beta   90.00
_cell.angle_gamma   90.00
#
_symmetry.space_group_name_H-M   'P 1'
#
loop_
_entity.id
_entity.type
_entity.pdbx_description
1 polymer ?
#
loop_
_entity_poly.entity_id
_entity_poly.type
_entity_poly.pdbx_seq_one_letter_code
_entity_poly.pdbx_strand_id
1 'polypeptide(L)'
;MMSFEPINQIHQHICAFHTYASDRTRHVEAHHFCTCLRPDFHQCIIYDSGERNARLIGVEYIIAEQLFNDLPQEEKKYWHSHKYEVESGMLQLQVKSAVPHVAVDVAEQPAMLELQRTYGKTIHTWAFDKYPDLPLGPPNLMMSYSKDEHAPPAELIKTRDEKCGMDTESKRLTRAEYLPPYQKHLDSDMWEKTSKAPVFEPVEHEVVL
;
A
#
# COMPACT_ATOMS: atom_id res chain seq x y z
N MET A 1 7.53 -7.67 32.43
CA MET A 1 7.26 -8.17 31.07
C MET A 1 6.36 -7.13 30.42
N MET A 2 6.79 -6.51 29.31
CA MET A 2 5.96 -5.51 28.63
C MET A 2 4.80 -6.24 27.91
N SER A 3 3.61 -5.64 27.88
CA SER A 3 2.50 -6.17 27.07
C SER A 3 2.58 -5.63 25.65
N PHE A 4 2.54 -6.53 24.67
CA PHE A 4 2.57 -6.22 23.23
C PHE A 4 1.27 -6.66 22.54
N GLU A 5 0.17 -6.73 23.28
CA GLU A 5 -1.11 -7.26 22.78
C GLU A 5 -1.53 -6.71 21.41
N PRO A 6 -1.55 -5.39 21.14
CA PRO A 6 -1.91 -4.87 19.82
C PRO A 6 -0.92 -5.26 18.72
N ILE A 7 0.38 -5.26 19.03
CA ILE A 7 1.43 -5.60 18.06
C ILE A 7 1.37 -7.08 17.71
N ASN A 8 1.04 -7.94 18.68
CA ASN A 8 0.89 -9.38 18.48
C ASN A 8 -0.34 -9.76 17.64
N GLN A 9 -1.23 -8.82 17.31
CA GLN A 9 -2.35 -9.03 16.39
C GLN A 9 -1.96 -8.83 14.92
N ILE A 10 -0.75 -8.38 14.62
CA ILE A 10 -0.27 -8.27 13.23
C ILE A 10 -0.06 -9.68 12.68
N HIS A 11 -0.81 -10.02 11.63
CA HIS A 11 -0.83 -11.38 11.06
C HIS A 11 -0.63 -11.42 9.54
N GLN A 12 -0.41 -10.27 8.90
CA GLN A 12 -0.24 -10.17 7.46
C GLN A 12 0.90 -9.21 7.13
N HIS A 13 1.77 -9.64 6.21
CA HIS A 13 2.89 -8.84 5.70
C HIS A 13 2.75 -8.70 4.18
N ILE A 14 2.56 -7.47 3.70
CA ILE A 14 2.42 -7.15 2.28
C ILE A 14 3.57 -6.23 1.88
N CYS A 15 4.25 -6.55 0.77
CA CYS A 15 5.16 -5.63 0.10
C CYS A 15 4.45 -5.06 -1.14
N ALA A 16 4.44 -3.74 -1.26
CA ALA A 16 3.95 -3.03 -2.44
C ALA A 16 4.83 -1.81 -2.70
N PHE A 17 4.40 -0.94 -3.61
CA PHE A 17 5.08 0.31 -3.90
C PHE A 17 4.10 1.46 -3.74
N HIS A 18 4.56 2.58 -3.20
CA HIS A 18 3.78 3.81 -3.13
C HIS A 18 4.40 4.89 -3.98
N THR A 19 3.57 5.83 -4.42
CA THR A 19 4.00 7.09 -5.01
C THR A 19 3.38 8.25 -4.25
N TYR A 20 4.06 9.40 -4.21
CA TYR A 20 3.52 10.58 -3.54
C TYR A 20 2.36 11.14 -4.37
N ALA A 21 1.25 11.50 -3.71
CA ALA A 21 0.09 12.04 -4.42
C ALA A 21 0.45 13.28 -5.27
N SER A 22 1.35 14.12 -4.77
CA SER A 22 1.80 15.38 -5.38
C SER A 22 3.06 15.28 -6.23
N ASP A 23 3.86 14.23 -6.09
CA ASP A 23 5.09 14.01 -6.88
C ASP A 23 5.24 12.55 -7.27
N ARG A 24 4.69 12.24 -8.45
CA ARG A 24 4.55 10.86 -8.93
C ARG A 24 5.83 10.29 -9.54
N THR A 25 6.91 11.06 -9.55
CA THR A 25 8.24 10.59 -10.00
C THR A 25 9.01 9.90 -8.87
N ARG A 26 8.49 9.98 -7.64
CA ARG A 26 9.09 9.41 -6.45
C ARG A 26 8.33 8.16 -6.06
N HIS A 27 9.06 7.06 -5.94
CA HIS A 27 8.53 5.74 -5.66
C HIS A 27 9.18 5.20 -4.39
N VAL A 28 8.37 4.56 -3.55
CA VAL A 28 8.78 4.03 -2.25
C VAL A 28 8.35 2.57 -2.16
N GLU A 29 9.29 1.66 -1.94
CA GLU A 29 8.97 0.30 -1.51
C GLU A 29 8.37 0.36 -0.10
N ALA A 30 7.22 -0.27 0.09
CA ALA A 30 6.45 -0.17 1.31
C ALA A 30 6.06 -1.57 1.82
N HIS A 31 6.44 -1.84 3.07
CA HIS A 31 6.13 -3.08 3.77
C HIS A 31 5.06 -2.83 4.81
N HIS A 32 3.87 -3.36 4.55
CA HIS A 32 2.68 -3.25 5.38
C HIS A 32 2.62 -4.43 6.33
N PHE A 33 2.52 -4.13 7.61
CA PHE A 33 2.30 -5.09 8.69
C PHE A 33 0.91 -4.85 9.25
N CYS A 34 -0.02 -5.70 8.83
CA CYS A 34 -1.45 -5.45 8.96
C CYS A 34 -2.11 -6.33 10.02
N THR A 35 -3.10 -5.74 10.67
CA THR A 35 -4.12 -6.41 11.48
C THR A 35 -5.47 -6.23 10.80
N CYS A 36 -6.19 -7.33 10.60
CA CYS A 36 -7.61 -7.31 10.25
C CYS A 36 -8.40 -6.96 11.52
N LEU A 37 -8.83 -5.70 11.66
CA LEU A 37 -9.63 -5.27 12.80
C LEU A 37 -11.04 -5.85 12.75
N ARG A 38 -11.59 -5.89 11.53
CA ARG A 38 -12.87 -6.49 11.16
C ARG A 38 -12.74 -7.00 9.71
N PRO A 39 -13.60 -7.92 9.26
CA PRO A 39 -13.50 -8.49 7.91
C PRO A 39 -13.50 -7.46 6.75
N ASP A 40 -13.99 -6.26 6.99
CA ASP A 40 -14.10 -5.15 6.03
C ASP A 40 -13.09 -4.01 6.29
N PHE A 41 -12.21 -4.15 7.30
CA PHE A 41 -11.32 -3.08 7.73
C PHE A 41 -9.99 -3.59 8.30
N HIS A 42 -8.89 -3.25 7.64
CA HIS A 42 -7.53 -3.49 8.10
C HIS A 42 -6.85 -2.17 8.49
N GLN A 43 -5.93 -2.27 9.45
CA GLN A 43 -4.97 -1.22 9.75
C GLN A 43 -3.56 -1.79 9.61
N CYS A 44 -2.67 -1.02 9.02
CA CYS A 44 -1.31 -1.43 8.74
C CYS A 44 -0.32 -0.39 9.27
N ILE A 45 0.76 -0.90 9.87
CA ILE A 45 1.96 -0.12 10.13
C ILE A 45 2.89 -0.34 8.94
N ILE A 46 3.48 0.73 8.42
CA ILE A 46 4.28 0.67 7.20
C ILE A 46 5.73 0.95 7.49
N TYR A 47 6.59 0.07 7.00
CA TYR A 47 8.05 0.20 7.06
C TYR A 47 8.65 0.31 5.66
N ASP A 48 9.85 0.88 5.56
CA ASP A 48 10.61 1.02 4.31
C ASP A 48 11.24 -0.28 3.80
N SER A 49 11.28 -1.32 4.64
CA SER A 49 11.83 -2.64 4.33
C SER A 49 11.22 -3.71 5.25
N GLY A 50 11.39 -4.98 4.89
CA GLY A 50 11.06 -6.13 5.73
C GLY A 50 12.14 -6.49 6.77
N GLU A 51 13.20 -5.70 6.87
CA GLU A 51 14.37 -5.97 7.70
C GLU A 51 14.18 -5.61 9.18
N ARG A 52 15.00 -6.18 10.06
CA ARG A 52 14.90 -5.98 11.51
C ARG A 52 15.02 -4.51 11.95
N ASN A 53 15.77 -3.71 11.21
CA ASN A 53 16.06 -2.29 11.51
C ASN A 53 15.33 -1.33 10.57
N ALA A 54 14.23 -1.78 9.95
CA ALA A 54 13.42 -0.97 9.06
C ALA A 54 12.90 0.30 9.76
N ARG A 55 12.80 1.39 8.99
CA ARG A 55 12.26 2.67 9.44
C ARG A 55 10.74 2.60 9.40
N LEU A 56 10.08 3.05 10.48
CA LEU A 56 8.64 3.27 10.48
C LEU A 56 8.35 4.49 9.59
N ILE A 57 7.69 4.28 8.47
CA ILE A 57 7.46 5.36 7.48
C ILE A 57 6.02 5.84 7.41
N GLY A 58 5.05 5.09 7.93
CA GLY A 58 3.66 5.50 7.82
C GLY A 58 2.65 4.48 8.34
N VAL A 59 1.39 4.76 8.00
CA VAL A 59 0.24 3.90 8.28
C VAL A 59 -0.67 3.85 7.07
N GLU A 60 -1.39 2.75 6.95
CA GLU A 60 -2.47 2.60 5.98
C GLU A 60 -3.71 2.03 6.65
N TYR A 61 -4.86 2.55 6.22
CA TYR A 61 -6.16 1.97 6.47
C TYR A 61 -6.69 1.37 5.18
N ILE A 62 -7.08 0.10 5.22
CA ILE A 62 -7.62 -0.62 4.07
C ILE A 62 -9.07 -0.97 4.35
N ILE A 63 -9.98 -0.54 3.48
CA ILE A 63 -11.42 -0.81 3.62
C ILE A 63 -11.96 -1.57 2.43
N ALA A 64 -12.97 -2.39 2.67
CA ALA A 64 -13.74 -3.04 1.62
C ALA A 64 -14.51 -2.02 0.77
N GLU A 65 -14.78 -2.39 -0.48
CA GLU A 65 -15.53 -1.57 -1.44
C GLU A 65 -16.85 -1.00 -0.91
N GLN A 66 -17.60 -1.79 -0.14
CA GLN A 66 -18.87 -1.33 0.43
C GLN A 66 -18.68 -0.09 1.31
N LEU A 67 -17.67 -0.10 2.20
CA LEU A 67 -17.36 1.05 3.05
C LEU A 67 -16.88 2.24 2.22
N PHE A 68 -16.07 2.00 1.19
CA PHE A 68 -15.60 3.04 0.29
C PHE A 68 -16.77 3.75 -0.41
N ASN A 69 -17.74 2.99 -0.90
CA ASN A 69 -18.92 3.53 -1.60
C ASN A 69 -19.71 4.51 -0.73
N ASP A 70 -19.82 4.20 0.56
CA ASP A 70 -20.55 4.97 1.57
C ASP A 70 -19.75 6.17 2.12
N LEU A 71 -18.47 6.33 1.76
CA LEU A 71 -17.68 7.49 2.17
C LEU A 71 -18.26 8.80 1.60
N PRO A 72 -18.21 9.90 2.37
CA PRO A 72 -18.46 11.23 1.82
C PRO A 72 -17.55 11.53 0.64
N GLN A 73 -18.05 12.28 -0.35
CA GLN A 73 -17.28 12.60 -1.56
C GLN A 73 -15.94 13.29 -1.24
N GLU A 74 -15.93 14.19 -0.26
CA GLU A 74 -14.74 14.91 0.19
C GLU A 74 -13.68 13.99 0.82
N GLU A 75 -14.08 12.82 1.31
CA GLU A 75 -13.16 11.84 1.90
C GLU A 75 -12.51 10.98 0.83
N LYS A 76 -13.24 10.58 -0.23
CA LYS A 76 -12.75 9.68 -1.30
C LYS A 76 -11.45 10.14 -1.97
N LYS A 77 -11.16 11.43 -1.98
CA LYS A 77 -9.91 12.00 -2.53
C LYS A 77 -8.62 11.56 -1.82
N TYR A 78 -8.73 11.01 -0.62
CA TYR A 78 -7.59 10.49 0.16
C TYR A 78 -7.32 9.00 -0.05
N TRP A 79 -8.11 8.34 -0.89
CA TRP A 79 -8.08 6.89 -1.04
C TRP A 79 -7.70 6.50 -2.48
N HIS A 80 -6.98 5.39 -2.59
CA HIS A 80 -6.63 4.77 -3.86
C HIS A 80 -7.17 3.34 -3.93
N SER A 81 -7.35 2.80 -5.13
CA SER A 81 -7.75 1.40 -5.30
C SER A 81 -6.53 0.48 -5.34
N HIS A 82 -6.61 -0.68 -4.68
CA HIS A 82 -5.56 -1.71 -4.77
C HIS A 82 -5.65 -2.57 -6.04
N LYS A 83 -6.69 -2.37 -6.87
CA LYS A 83 -6.98 -3.20 -8.05
C LYS A 83 -5.73 -3.45 -8.89
N TYR A 84 -5.03 -2.39 -9.29
CA TYR A 84 -3.94 -2.53 -10.24
C TYR A 84 -2.67 -3.10 -9.59
N GLU A 85 -2.35 -2.79 -8.33
CA GLU A 85 -1.20 -3.42 -7.67
C GLU A 85 -1.39 -4.93 -7.48
N VAL A 86 -2.63 -5.35 -7.21
CA VAL A 86 -2.99 -6.77 -7.15
C VAL A 86 -2.87 -7.40 -8.53
N GLU A 87 -3.50 -6.85 -9.55
CA GLU A 87 -3.52 -7.42 -10.90
C GLU A 87 -2.15 -7.41 -11.58
N SER A 88 -1.34 -6.38 -11.35
CA SER A 88 -0.01 -6.21 -11.94
C SER A 88 1.07 -7.11 -11.34
N GLY A 89 0.78 -7.79 -10.23
CA GLY A 89 1.77 -8.58 -9.49
C GLY A 89 2.63 -7.76 -8.51
N MET A 90 2.49 -6.43 -8.48
CA MET A 90 3.35 -5.57 -7.65
C MET A 90 3.09 -5.72 -6.16
N LEU A 91 1.83 -5.90 -5.76
CA LEU A 91 1.47 -6.26 -4.39
C LEU A 91 1.79 -7.73 -4.15
N GLN A 92 2.62 -8.00 -3.15
CA GLN A 92 3.13 -9.33 -2.84
C GLN A 92 2.93 -9.67 -1.36
N LEU A 93 2.33 -10.82 -1.07
CA LEU A 93 2.32 -11.36 0.29
C LEU A 93 3.70 -11.91 0.63
N GLN A 94 4.30 -11.37 1.68
CA GLN A 94 5.58 -11.83 2.15
C GLN A 94 5.37 -12.99 3.11
N VAL A 95 6.01 -14.12 2.81
CA VAL A 95 6.01 -15.32 3.65
C VAL A 95 7.43 -15.60 4.12
N LYS A 96 7.56 -16.43 5.16
CA LYS A 96 8.88 -16.88 5.61
C LYS A 96 9.58 -17.62 4.48
N SER A 97 10.88 -17.33 4.29
CA SER A 97 11.75 -17.84 3.21
C SER A 97 11.78 -19.37 3.04
N ALA A 98 11.34 -20.15 4.03
CA ALA A 98 11.27 -21.61 3.95
C ALA A 98 10.04 -22.17 3.20
N VAL A 99 9.12 -21.32 2.73
CA VAL A 99 7.91 -21.74 2.02
C VAL A 99 8.16 -21.76 0.49
N PRO A 100 7.91 -22.87 -0.23
CA PRO A 100 8.07 -22.93 -1.68
C PRO A 100 7.14 -21.97 -2.43
N HIS A 101 7.62 -21.29 -3.47
CA HIS A 101 6.85 -20.27 -4.22
C HIS A 101 5.49 -20.74 -4.72
N VAL A 102 5.39 -21.95 -5.27
CA VAL A 102 4.10 -22.52 -5.74
C VAL A 102 3.07 -22.64 -4.60
N ALA A 103 3.54 -22.94 -3.38
CA ALA A 103 2.65 -22.97 -2.22
C ALA A 103 2.22 -21.56 -1.81
N VAL A 104 3.06 -20.54 -2.04
CA VAL A 104 2.72 -19.13 -1.82
C VAL A 104 1.65 -18.66 -2.80
N ASP A 105 1.76 -19.03 -4.09
CA ASP A 105 0.81 -18.63 -5.12
C ASP A 105 -0.61 -19.14 -4.85
N VAL A 106 -0.74 -20.40 -4.41
CA VAL A 106 -2.04 -20.96 -4.03
C VAL A 106 -2.53 -20.35 -2.71
N ALA A 107 -1.64 -20.15 -1.74
CA ALA A 107 -1.99 -19.61 -0.44
C ALA A 107 -2.39 -18.13 -0.48
N GLU A 108 -1.89 -17.34 -1.45
CA GLU A 108 -2.23 -15.93 -1.57
C GLU A 108 -3.58 -15.66 -2.24
N GLN A 109 -4.15 -16.63 -2.98
CA GLN A 109 -5.35 -16.40 -3.79
C GLN A 109 -6.52 -15.79 -2.99
N PRO A 110 -6.88 -16.28 -1.79
CA PRO A 110 -7.98 -15.68 -1.03
C PRO A 110 -7.73 -14.22 -0.68
N ALA A 111 -6.49 -13.89 -0.28
CA ALA A 111 -6.11 -12.52 0.03
C ALA A 111 -6.08 -11.64 -1.23
N MET A 112 -5.65 -12.15 -2.39
CA MET A 112 -5.69 -11.38 -3.63
C MET A 112 -7.13 -11.10 -4.11
N LEU A 113 -8.04 -12.09 -3.98
CA LEU A 113 -9.46 -11.92 -4.31
C LEU A 113 -10.13 -10.85 -3.44
N GLU A 114 -9.74 -10.78 -2.17
CA GLU A 114 -10.20 -9.75 -1.25
C GLU A 114 -9.57 -8.40 -1.60
N LEU A 115 -8.23 -8.31 -1.60
CA LEU A 115 -7.49 -7.07 -1.77
C LEU A 115 -7.78 -6.39 -3.11
N GLN A 116 -8.06 -7.13 -4.19
CA GLN A 116 -8.45 -6.57 -5.50
C GLN A 116 -9.60 -5.56 -5.38
N ARG A 117 -10.50 -5.75 -4.40
CA ARG A 117 -11.71 -4.95 -4.18
C ARG A 117 -11.63 -4.07 -2.93
N THR A 118 -10.42 -3.71 -2.53
CA THR A 118 -10.20 -2.83 -1.38
C THR A 118 -9.60 -1.48 -1.78
N TYR A 119 -9.70 -0.53 -0.86
CA TYR A 119 -9.23 0.84 -1.02
C TYR A 119 -8.34 1.22 0.16
N GLY A 120 -7.20 1.84 -0.13
CA GLY A 120 -6.19 2.24 0.84
C GLY A 120 -6.17 3.74 1.08
N LYS A 121 -6.11 4.17 2.35
CA LYS A 121 -5.73 5.53 2.74
C LYS A 121 -4.37 5.47 3.42
N THR A 122 -3.36 5.91 2.68
CA THR A 122 -1.95 5.74 3.07
C THR A 122 -1.30 7.08 3.36
N ILE A 123 -0.78 7.20 4.58
CA ILE A 123 -0.07 8.40 5.03
C ILE A 123 1.34 8.01 5.43
N HIS A 124 2.32 8.57 4.72
CA HIS A 124 3.72 8.47 5.13
C HIS A 124 4.10 9.66 6.00
N THR A 125 4.59 9.38 7.20
CA THR A 125 5.13 10.37 8.15
C THR A 125 6.63 10.59 7.96
N TRP A 126 7.32 9.73 7.20
CA TRP A 126 8.75 9.86 6.91
C TRP A 126 9.04 9.78 5.40
N ALA A 127 9.40 10.90 4.81
CA ALA A 127 9.92 10.98 3.43
C ALA A 127 11.42 10.61 3.36
N PHE A 128 11.75 9.35 3.68
CA PHE A 128 13.13 8.90 3.86
C PHE A 128 13.99 8.96 2.58
N ASP A 129 13.36 8.94 1.41
CA ASP A 129 14.03 9.09 0.12
C ASP A 129 14.61 10.51 -0.06
N LYS A 130 14.09 11.50 0.68
CA LYS A 130 14.62 12.87 0.74
C LYS A 130 15.41 13.15 2.02
N TYR A 131 14.91 12.68 3.16
CA TYR A 131 15.51 12.91 4.47
C TYR A 131 15.80 11.56 5.15
N PRO A 132 16.92 10.89 4.81
CA PRO A 132 17.16 9.51 5.21
C PRO A 132 17.40 9.34 6.72
N ASP A 133 17.88 10.39 7.39
CA ASP A 133 18.32 10.34 8.79
C ASP A 133 17.19 10.64 9.80
N LEU A 134 16.22 11.49 9.44
CA LEU A 134 15.14 11.93 10.33
C LEU A 134 13.82 12.15 9.58
N PRO A 135 12.66 11.91 10.22
CA PRO A 135 11.33 12.17 9.64
C PRO A 135 10.99 13.66 9.65
N LEU A 136 11.60 14.42 8.73
CA LEU A 136 11.41 15.86 8.63
C LEU A 136 10.17 16.24 7.80
N GLY A 137 9.49 17.30 8.24
CA GLY A 137 8.38 17.92 7.50
C GLY A 137 7.00 17.32 7.82
N PRO A 138 5.95 17.78 7.13
CA PRO A 138 4.61 17.27 7.31
C PRO A 138 4.46 15.85 6.75
N PRO A 139 3.42 15.11 7.16
CA PRO A 139 3.05 13.85 6.54
C PRO A 139 2.70 14.02 5.06
N ASN A 140 2.79 12.94 4.29
CA ASN A 140 2.49 12.91 2.87
C ASN A 140 1.36 11.91 2.61
N LEU A 141 0.40 12.33 1.79
CA LEU A 141 -0.57 11.42 1.21
C LEU A 141 0.12 10.59 0.11
N MET A 142 -0.02 9.28 0.23
CA MET A 142 0.52 8.34 -0.74
C MET A 142 -0.61 7.73 -1.58
N MET A 143 -0.28 7.43 -2.82
CA MET A 143 -1.15 6.77 -3.79
C MET A 143 -0.49 5.50 -4.30
N SER A 144 -1.33 4.71 -4.95
CA SER A 144 -0.97 3.50 -5.67
C SER A 144 -0.93 3.76 -7.18
N TYR A 145 -0.58 2.72 -7.94
CA TYR A 145 -0.51 2.76 -9.39
C TYR A 145 -1.82 2.33 -10.02
N SER A 146 -2.04 2.73 -11.26
CA SER A 146 -3.27 2.41 -12.00
C SER A 146 -3.05 1.80 -13.37
N LYS A 147 -1.83 1.89 -13.89
CA LYS A 147 -1.42 1.42 -15.22
C LYS A 147 0.10 1.38 -15.33
N ASP A 148 0.60 0.62 -16.29
CA ASP A 148 2.03 0.34 -16.49
C ASP A 148 2.85 1.61 -16.71
N GLU A 149 2.29 2.62 -17.39
CA GLU A 149 2.94 3.90 -17.67
C GLU A 149 3.30 4.71 -16.41
N HIS A 150 2.63 4.43 -15.30
CA HIS A 150 2.86 5.09 -14.01
C HIS A 150 3.66 4.22 -13.04
N ALA A 151 3.90 2.95 -13.38
CA ALA A 151 4.55 1.99 -12.50
C ALA A 151 5.98 2.45 -12.12
N PRO A 152 6.53 1.95 -10.99
CA PRO A 152 7.90 2.24 -10.63
C PRO A 152 8.89 1.83 -11.74
N PRO A 153 10.09 2.43 -11.78
CA PRO A 153 11.13 2.03 -12.71
C PRO A 153 11.41 0.52 -12.62
N ALA A 154 11.61 -0.13 -13.77
CA ALA A 154 11.79 -1.59 -13.84
C ALA A 154 12.92 -2.10 -12.94
N GLU A 155 14.01 -1.35 -12.81
CA GLU A 155 15.13 -1.71 -11.92
C GLU A 155 14.72 -1.72 -10.43
N LEU A 156 13.79 -0.85 -10.02
CA LEU A 156 13.29 -0.84 -8.63
C LEU A 156 12.44 -2.09 -8.36
N ILE A 157 11.57 -2.46 -9.29
CA ILE A 157 10.76 -3.68 -9.22
C ILE A 157 11.66 -4.91 -9.18
N LYS A 158 12.64 -4.98 -10.09
CA LYS A 158 13.62 -6.08 -10.15
C LYS A 158 14.43 -6.22 -8.86
N THR A 159 14.90 -5.10 -8.30
CA THR A 159 15.65 -5.11 -7.03
C THR A 159 14.78 -5.65 -5.88
N ARG A 160 13.51 -5.26 -5.80
CA ARG A 160 12.56 -5.81 -4.81
C ARG A 160 12.36 -7.30 -5.03
N ASP A 161 12.09 -7.72 -6.25
CA ASP A 161 11.83 -9.10 -6.64
C ASP A 161 13.02 -10.03 -6.30
N GLU A 162 14.25 -9.59 -6.55
CA GLU A 162 15.46 -10.32 -6.15
C GLU A 162 15.58 -10.47 -4.62
N LYS A 163 15.30 -9.40 -3.85
CA LYS A 163 15.32 -9.45 -2.37
C LYS A 163 14.24 -10.36 -1.80
N CYS A 164 13.03 -10.29 -2.35
CA CYS A 164 11.87 -11.04 -1.88
C CYS A 164 11.81 -12.48 -2.43
N GLY A 165 12.67 -12.81 -3.40
CA GLY A 165 12.59 -14.08 -4.13
C GLY A 165 11.27 -14.21 -4.88
N MET A 166 10.79 -13.15 -5.50
CA MET A 166 9.52 -13.12 -6.22
C MET A 166 9.70 -12.67 -7.66
N ASP A 167 8.68 -12.87 -8.48
CA ASP A 167 8.67 -12.43 -9.88
C ASP A 167 7.33 -11.76 -10.18
N THR A 168 7.37 -10.44 -10.35
CA THR A 168 6.18 -9.60 -10.54
C THR A 168 5.41 -9.96 -11.81
N GLU A 169 6.10 -10.28 -12.90
CA GLU A 169 5.45 -10.61 -14.18
C GLU A 169 4.80 -12.00 -14.14
N SER A 170 5.44 -12.98 -13.51
CA SER A 170 4.88 -14.30 -13.28
C SER A 170 3.63 -14.20 -12.41
N LYS A 171 3.67 -13.39 -11.33
CA LYS A 171 2.49 -13.10 -10.50
C LYS A 171 1.36 -12.48 -11.32
N ARG A 172 1.65 -11.50 -12.17
CA ARG A 172 0.66 -10.88 -13.08
C ARG A 172 -0.03 -11.92 -13.95
N LEU A 173 0.74 -12.80 -14.60
CA LEU A 173 0.21 -13.86 -15.46
C LEU A 173 -0.65 -14.85 -14.68
N THR A 174 -0.17 -15.36 -13.54
CA THR A 174 -0.91 -16.30 -12.70
C THR A 174 -2.21 -15.67 -12.17
N ARG A 175 -2.17 -14.40 -11.75
CA ARG A 175 -3.35 -13.70 -11.23
C ARG A 175 -4.41 -13.45 -12.29
N ALA A 176 -4.01 -13.26 -13.55
CA ALA A 176 -4.95 -13.13 -14.66
C ALA A 176 -5.80 -14.40 -14.89
N GLU A 177 -5.35 -15.58 -14.41
CA GLU A 177 -6.08 -16.85 -14.57
C GLU A 177 -7.28 -16.97 -13.61
N TYR A 178 -7.24 -16.32 -12.45
CA TYR A 178 -8.26 -16.51 -11.40
C TYR A 178 -8.90 -15.23 -10.87
N LEU A 179 -8.27 -14.06 -11.05
CA LEU A 179 -8.88 -12.81 -10.62
C LEU A 179 -10.07 -12.48 -11.54
N PRO A 180 -11.25 -12.20 -10.98
CA PRO A 180 -12.39 -11.81 -11.78
C PRO A 180 -12.15 -10.42 -12.40
N PRO A 181 -12.72 -10.14 -13.59
CA PRO A 181 -12.82 -8.79 -14.07
C PRO A 181 -13.48 -7.89 -13.01
N TYR A 182 -12.82 -6.78 -12.70
CA TYR A 182 -13.27 -5.86 -11.68
C TYR A 182 -13.13 -4.42 -12.17
N GLN A 183 -14.16 -3.62 -11.92
CA GLN A 183 -14.16 -2.19 -12.20
C GLN A 183 -14.15 -1.45 -10.87
N LYS A 184 -13.03 -0.79 -10.56
CA LYS A 184 -12.94 0.08 -9.39
C LYS A 184 -13.92 1.25 -9.49
N HIS A 185 -14.33 1.78 -8.33
CA HIS A 185 -15.23 2.92 -8.22
C HIS A 185 -14.65 4.15 -8.92
N LEU A 186 -15.48 4.91 -9.64
CA LEU A 186 -15.01 6.03 -10.47
C LEU A 186 -14.37 7.16 -9.66
N ASP A 187 -14.76 7.35 -8.41
CA ASP A 187 -14.20 8.37 -7.52
C ASP A 187 -12.98 7.91 -6.72
N SER A 188 -12.50 6.69 -6.96
CA SER A 188 -11.16 6.30 -6.52
C SER A 188 -10.12 6.83 -7.50
N ASP A 189 -8.90 6.98 -7.02
CA ASP A 189 -7.77 7.39 -7.85
C ASP A 189 -8.04 8.69 -8.64
N MET A 190 -8.74 9.65 -8.02
CA MET A 190 -9.10 10.94 -8.63
C MET A 190 -7.89 11.74 -9.12
N TRP A 191 -6.72 11.44 -8.58
CA TRP A 191 -5.43 11.94 -9.03
C TRP A 191 -5.12 11.57 -10.50
N GLU A 192 -5.69 10.51 -11.05
CA GLU A 192 -5.56 10.15 -12.47
C GLU A 192 -6.34 11.09 -13.38
N LYS A 193 -7.50 11.54 -12.89
CA LYS A 193 -8.46 12.35 -13.65
C LYS A 193 -8.16 13.84 -13.54
N THR A 194 -7.27 14.22 -12.62
CA THR A 194 -6.98 15.61 -12.30
C THR A 194 -5.48 15.84 -12.21
N SER A 195 -4.99 16.97 -12.71
CA SER A 195 -3.60 17.41 -12.48
C SER A 195 -3.40 17.99 -11.07
N LYS A 196 -4.21 17.54 -10.10
CA LYS A 196 -4.24 18.04 -8.73
C LYS A 196 -4.16 16.87 -7.76
N ALA A 197 -3.62 17.13 -6.57
CA ALA A 197 -3.55 16.18 -5.49
C ALA A 197 -3.69 16.92 -4.15
N PRO A 198 -4.31 16.30 -3.13
CA PRO A 198 -4.23 16.82 -1.77
C PRO A 198 -2.78 16.82 -1.27
N VAL A 199 -2.40 17.89 -0.58
CA VAL A 199 -1.12 18.03 0.11
C VAL A 199 -1.41 18.44 1.54
N PHE A 200 -0.67 17.89 2.50
CA PHE A 200 -0.76 18.31 3.90
C PHE A 200 0.27 19.40 4.15
N GLU A 201 -0.23 20.61 4.39
CA GLU A 201 0.59 21.77 4.73
C GLU A 201 0.35 22.14 6.20
N PRO A 202 1.41 22.37 6.99
CA PRO A 202 1.26 22.84 8.36
C PRO A 202 0.75 24.28 8.35
N VAL A 203 -0.31 24.54 9.11
CA VAL A 203 -0.88 25.88 9.33
C VAL A 203 -0.86 26.16 10.82
N GLU A 204 -0.25 27.28 11.23
CA GLU A 204 -0.24 27.71 12.61
C GLU A 204 -1.57 28.40 12.97
N HIS A 205 -2.11 28.06 14.13
CA HIS A 205 -3.31 28.67 14.69
C HIS A 205 -3.00 29.20 16.09
N GLU A 206 -3.67 30.29 16.48
CA GLU A 206 -3.62 30.75 17.86
C GLU A 206 -4.16 29.66 18.78
N VAL A 207 -3.37 29.32 19.80
CA VAL A 207 -3.78 28.33 20.82
C VAL A 207 -4.71 29.04 21.80
N VAL A 208 -5.95 28.59 21.87
CA VAL A 208 -6.86 28.97 22.97
C VAL A 208 -6.38 28.26 24.23
N LEU A 209 -5.83 29.01 25.17
CA LEU A 209 -5.35 28.52 26.47
C LEU A 209 -6.44 28.60 27.53
#